data_AF-A0A496VIK5-F1
#
_entry.id   AF-A0A496VIK5-F1
#
_cell.length_a   1.000
_cell.length_b   1.000
_cell.length_c   1.000
_cell.angle_alpha   90.00
_cell.angle_beta   90.00
_cell.angle_gamma   90.00
#
_symmetry.space_group_name_H-M   'P 1'
#
loop_
_entity.id
_entity.type
_entity.pdbx_description
1 polymer ?
#
loop_
_entity_poly.entity_id
_entity_poly.type
_entity_poly.pdbx_seq_one_letter_code
_entity_poly.pdbx_strand_id
1 'polypeptide(L)'
;GFKFIPKPFKWFLVDLWRRISEKGDDDMALDLSPQEIKDIGKMWGSSLFTPEDFKEYFDSLPLKGQRTFFSNMPLEERLIGLKPEEQLIGLKPKERVKGLKLEDRLDGLSAEEIEDYLKTLKKKS
;
A
#
# COMPACT_ATOMS: atom_id res chain seq x y z
N GLY A 1 8.98 36.72 -10.39
CA GLY A 1 8.61 35.99 -9.15
C GLY A 1 7.33 35.21 -9.35
N PHE A 2 7.40 33.88 -9.21
CA PHE A 2 6.30 32.93 -8.94
C PHE A 2 4.97 32.96 -9.75
N LYS A 3 4.87 33.73 -10.85
CA LYS A 3 3.58 33.94 -11.56
C LYS A 3 3.00 32.70 -12.26
N PHE A 4 3.80 31.65 -12.51
CA PHE A 4 3.37 30.46 -13.25
C PHE A 4 3.59 29.15 -12.50
N ILE A 5 3.49 29.19 -11.16
CA ILE A 5 3.61 27.97 -10.38
C ILE A 5 2.22 27.38 -10.17
N PRO A 6 1.94 26.15 -10.67
CA PRO A 6 0.66 25.50 -10.44
C PRO A 6 0.43 25.33 -8.93
N LYS A 7 -0.81 25.58 -8.49
CA LYS A 7 -1.27 25.09 -7.19
C LYS A 7 -1.28 23.56 -7.31
N PRO A 8 -0.65 22.80 -6.41
CA PRO A 8 -0.32 23.03 -4.99
C PRO A 8 1.08 23.62 -4.70
N PHE A 9 1.99 23.59 -5.67
CA PHE A 9 3.42 23.86 -5.47
C PHE A 9 3.73 25.30 -5.02
N LYS A 10 2.88 26.26 -5.38
CA LYS A 10 3.02 27.65 -4.93
C LYS A 10 2.95 27.79 -3.40
N TRP A 11 2.07 27.04 -2.74
CA TRP A 11 1.93 27.08 -1.28
C TRP A 11 3.08 26.38 -0.57
N PHE A 12 3.57 25.29 -1.15
CA PHE A 12 4.79 24.63 -0.68
C PHE A 12 5.98 25.60 -0.67
N LEU A 13 6.20 26.35 -1.75
CA LEU A 13 7.31 27.29 -1.82
C LEU A 13 7.16 28.47 -0.84
N VAL A 14 5.93 28.95 -0.62
CA VAL A 14 5.67 30.01 0.38
C VAL A 14 5.94 29.49 1.79
N ASP A 15 5.51 28.27 2.13
CA ASP A 15 5.74 27.70 3.45
C ASP A 15 7.20 27.32 3.69
N LEU A 16 7.86 26.74 2.68
CA LEU A 16 9.29 26.45 2.71
C LEU A 16 10.08 27.73 2.92
N TRP A 17 9.72 28.81 2.20
CA TRP A 17 10.38 30.10 2.34
C TRP A 17 10.15 30.72 3.73
N ARG A 18 8.94 30.59 4.31
CA ARG A 18 8.68 30.99 5.70
C ARG A 18 9.58 30.26 6.68
N ARG A 19 9.72 28.93 6.54
CA ARG A 19 10.58 28.12 7.42
C ARG A 19 12.07 28.47 7.30
N ILE A 20 12.54 28.79 6.08
CA ILE A 20 13.91 29.27 5.86
C ILE A 20 14.10 30.65 6.51
N SER A 21 13.16 31.57 6.30
CA SER A 21 13.24 32.95 6.82
C SER A 21 13.17 33.04 8.34
N GLU A 22 12.48 32.12 9.02
CA GLU A 22 12.43 32.04 10.48
C GLU A 22 13.76 31.57 11.10
N LYS A 23 14.61 30.84 10.35
CA LYS A 23 15.93 30.39 10.84
C LYS A 23 17.01 31.50 10.83
N GLY A 24 16.77 32.61 10.13
CA GLY A 24 17.52 33.87 10.31
C GLY A 24 19.03 33.82 10.04
N ASP A 25 19.49 32.94 9.16
CA ASP A 25 20.91 32.83 8.79
C ASP A 25 21.11 33.21 7.32
N ASP A 26 22.13 34.03 7.02
CA ASP A 26 22.43 34.54 5.67
C ASP A 26 22.81 33.40 4.68
N ASP A 27 23.08 32.21 5.23
CA ASP A 27 23.69 31.08 4.54
C ASP A 27 22.71 30.25 3.71
N MET A 28 21.38 30.49 3.82
CA MET A 28 20.32 29.73 3.13
C MET A 28 20.40 28.20 3.31
N ALA A 29 21.22 27.73 4.26
CA ALA A 29 21.48 26.33 4.52
C ALA A 29 20.33 25.74 5.33
N LEU A 30 19.62 24.79 4.73
CA LEU A 30 18.53 24.07 5.37
C LEU A 30 19.05 22.80 6.03
N ASP A 31 19.55 22.94 7.25
CA ASP A 31 19.76 21.78 8.13
C ASP A 31 18.40 21.31 8.66
N LEU A 32 17.78 20.40 7.91
CA LEU A 32 16.54 19.72 8.30
C LEU A 32 16.87 18.40 8.98
N SER A 33 16.38 18.24 10.20
CA SER A 33 16.41 16.95 10.88
C SER A 33 15.55 15.92 10.11
N PRO A 34 15.87 14.62 10.23
CA PRO A 34 15.03 13.57 9.66
C PRO A 34 13.55 13.64 10.08
N GLN A 35 13.26 14.20 11.26
CA GLN A 35 11.90 14.36 11.75
C GLN A 35 11.17 15.52 11.04
N GLU A 36 11.83 16.66 10.85
CA GLU A 36 11.26 17.79 10.10
C GLU A 36 10.96 17.40 8.65
N ILE A 37 11.83 16.60 8.00
CA ILE A 37 11.58 16.09 6.65
C ILE A 37 10.31 15.23 6.62
N LYS A 38 10.11 14.36 7.61
CA LYS A 38 8.89 13.54 7.72
C LYS A 38 7.65 14.40 7.92
N ASP A 39 7.73 15.43 8.76
CA ASP A 39 6.59 16.29 9.06
C ASP A 39 6.20 17.16 7.86
N ILE A 40 7.17 17.66 7.10
CA ILE A 40 6.94 18.31 5.80
C ILE A 40 6.26 17.34 4.84
N GLY A 41 6.76 16.10 4.73
CA GLY A 41 6.15 15.07 3.89
C GLY A 41 4.71 14.77 4.25
N LYS A 42 4.38 14.69 5.55
CA LYS A 42 2.99 14.48 6.03
C LYS A 42 2.07 15.65 5.74
N MET A 43 2.56 16.88 5.90
CA MET A 43 1.76 18.09 5.66
C MET A 43 1.37 18.25 4.19
N TRP A 44 2.27 17.89 3.28
CA TRP A 44 2.12 18.26 1.86
C TRP A 44 1.94 17.07 0.92
N GLY A 45 2.23 15.84 1.35
CA GLY A 45 2.25 14.65 0.49
C GLY A 45 0.94 14.47 -0.31
N SER A 46 -0.21 14.55 0.36
CA SER A 46 -1.52 14.43 -0.29
C SER A 46 -1.93 15.65 -1.13
N SER A 47 -1.31 16.80 -0.88
CA SER A 47 -1.57 18.01 -1.64
C SER A 47 -0.71 18.11 -2.89
N LEU A 48 0.53 17.62 -2.84
CA LEU A 48 1.54 17.72 -3.90
C LEU A 48 1.49 16.57 -4.91
N PHE A 49 1.02 15.40 -4.49
CA PHE A 49 0.94 14.22 -5.34
C PHE A 49 -0.51 13.78 -5.49
N THR A 50 -0.95 13.61 -6.73
CA THR A 50 -2.16 12.86 -7.02
C THR A 50 -1.92 11.37 -6.79
N PRO A 51 -2.98 10.56 -6.59
CA PRO A 51 -2.84 9.10 -6.56
C PRO A 51 -2.11 8.55 -7.79
N GLU A 52 -2.31 9.16 -8.96
CA GLU A 52 -1.67 8.81 -10.22
C GLU A 52 -0.16 9.13 -10.20
N ASP A 53 0.24 10.31 -9.72
CA ASP A 53 1.66 10.68 -9.59
C ASP A 53 2.38 9.73 -8.62
N PHE A 54 1.71 9.39 -7.52
CA PHE A 54 2.23 8.42 -6.56
C PHE A 54 2.38 7.04 -7.19
N LYS A 55 1.39 6.61 -7.97
CA LYS A 55 1.43 5.32 -8.67
C LYS A 55 2.58 5.27 -9.68
N GLU A 56 2.76 6.30 -10.49
CA GLU A 56 3.86 6.38 -11.46
C GLU A 56 5.22 6.32 -10.76
N TYR A 57 5.39 7.12 -9.69
CA TYR A 57 6.59 7.07 -8.87
C TYR A 57 6.81 5.67 -8.27
N PHE A 58 5.78 5.08 -7.69
CA PHE A 58 5.86 3.76 -7.06
C PHE A 58 6.25 2.66 -8.07
N ASP A 59 5.62 2.67 -9.25
CA ASP A 59 5.90 1.73 -10.33
C ASP A 59 7.34 1.90 -10.87
N SER A 60 7.89 3.11 -10.81
CA SER A 60 9.29 3.38 -11.18
C SER A 60 10.32 2.85 -10.17
N LEU A 61 9.92 2.55 -8.93
CA LEU A 61 10.84 2.04 -7.91
C LEU A 61 11.30 0.63 -8.26
N PRO A 62 12.58 0.28 -8.00
CA PRO A 62 13.03 -1.11 -8.04
C PRO A 62 12.16 -1.98 -7.10
N LEU A 63 12.00 -3.26 -7.44
CA LEU A 63 11.21 -4.21 -6.62
C LEU A 63 11.58 -4.21 -5.13
N LYS A 64 12.87 -4.00 -4.81
CA LYS A 64 13.32 -3.87 -3.42
C LYS A 64 12.68 -2.66 -2.72
N GLY A 65 12.59 -1.52 -3.40
CA GLY A 65 11.94 -0.30 -2.90
C GLY A 65 10.44 -0.48 -2.71
N GLN A 66 9.76 -1.11 -3.68
CA GLN A 66 8.35 -1.45 -3.56
C GLN A 66 8.08 -2.38 -2.37
N ARG A 67 8.92 -3.40 -2.18
CA ARG A 67 8.80 -4.33 -1.04
C ARG A 67 9.00 -3.61 0.29
N THR A 68 9.99 -2.72 0.40
CA THR A 68 10.21 -1.97 1.65
C THR A 68 9.03 -1.07 2.02
N PHE A 69 8.38 -0.46 1.02
CA PHE A 69 7.17 0.33 1.25
C PHE A 69 6.06 -0.51 1.89
N PHE A 70 5.75 -1.67 1.30
CA PHE A 70 4.74 -2.57 1.83
C PHE A 70 5.12 -3.25 3.15
N SER A 71 6.41 -3.45 3.42
CA SER A 71 6.87 -4.11 4.65
C SER A 71 6.66 -3.25 5.90
N ASN A 72 6.53 -1.93 5.72
CA ASN A 72 6.29 -0.98 6.81
C ASN A 72 4.79 -0.76 7.09
N MET A 73 3.89 -1.40 6.33
CA MET A 73 2.45 -1.32 6.53
C MET A 73 1.91 -2.58 7.22
N PRO A 74 0.90 -2.44 8.10
CA PRO A 74 0.08 -3.55 8.57
C PRO A 74 -0.52 -4.35 7.40
N LEU A 75 -0.75 -5.64 7.58
CA LEU A 75 -1.28 -6.50 6.52
C LEU A 75 -2.67 -6.04 6.08
N GLU A 76 -3.49 -5.60 7.03
CA GLU A 76 -4.85 -5.14 6.83
C GLU A 76 -4.89 -3.95 5.86
N GLU A 77 -4.00 -2.97 6.05
CA GLU A 77 -3.89 -1.79 5.19
C GLU A 77 -3.49 -2.15 3.75
N ARG A 78 -2.62 -3.16 3.59
CA ARG A 78 -2.17 -3.62 2.27
C ARG A 78 -3.26 -4.29 1.45
N LEU A 79 -4.29 -4.83 2.12
CA LEU A 79 -5.38 -5.57 1.50
C LEU A 79 -6.63 -4.71 1.31
N ILE A 80 -6.64 -3.45 1.77
CA ILE A 80 -7.76 -2.52 1.56
C ILE A 80 -8.05 -2.38 0.06
N GLY A 81 -9.33 -2.49 -0.30
CA GLY A 81 -9.79 -2.36 -1.68
C GLY A 81 -9.64 -3.62 -2.53
N LEU A 82 -8.96 -4.67 -2.05
CA LEU A 82 -8.91 -5.97 -2.72
C LEU A 82 -10.12 -6.82 -2.37
N LYS A 83 -10.73 -7.43 -3.37
CA LYS A 83 -11.75 -8.48 -3.18
C LYS A 83 -11.13 -9.73 -2.56
N PRO A 84 -11.88 -10.55 -1.81
CA PRO A 84 -11.37 -11.78 -1.20
C PRO A 84 -10.61 -12.69 -2.18
N GLU A 85 -11.07 -12.80 -3.42
CA GLU A 85 -10.44 -13.65 -4.44
C GLU A 85 -9.07 -13.12 -4.89
N GLU A 86 -8.91 -11.79 -4.94
CA GLU A 86 -7.67 -11.12 -5.34
C GLU A 86 -6.58 -11.29 -4.28
N GLN A 87 -6.97 -11.34 -3.00
CA GLN A 87 -6.05 -11.56 -1.88
C GLN A 87 -5.45 -12.97 -1.89
N LEU A 88 -6.11 -13.93 -2.54
CA LEU A 88 -5.66 -15.33 -2.64
C LEU A 88 -4.87 -15.61 -3.92
N ILE A 89 -4.60 -14.60 -4.76
CA ILE A 89 -3.78 -14.75 -5.96
C ILE A 89 -2.37 -15.19 -5.57
N GLY A 90 -1.83 -16.17 -6.32
CA GLY A 90 -0.52 -16.76 -6.04
C GLY A 90 -0.53 -17.90 -5.01
N LEU A 91 -1.61 -18.08 -4.24
CA LEU A 91 -1.76 -19.23 -3.34
C LEU A 91 -2.34 -20.44 -4.09
N LYS A 92 -1.76 -21.62 -3.86
CA LYS A 92 -2.32 -22.89 -4.34
C LYS A 92 -3.60 -23.23 -3.56
N PRO A 93 -4.57 -23.96 -4.14
CA PRO A 93 -5.82 -24.29 -3.45
C PRO A 93 -5.63 -24.91 -2.05
N LYS A 94 -4.63 -25.77 -1.86
CA LYS A 94 -4.31 -26.37 -0.56
C LYS A 94 -3.85 -25.36 0.49
N GLU A 95 -3.18 -24.28 0.08
CA GLU A 95 -2.68 -23.24 0.97
C GLU A 95 -3.81 -22.29 1.39
N ARG A 96 -4.78 -22.03 0.49
CA ARG A 96 -5.94 -21.18 0.76
C ARG A 96 -6.82 -21.71 1.89
N VAL A 97 -6.89 -23.03 2.05
CA VAL A 97 -7.68 -23.70 3.10
C VAL A 97 -6.84 -24.14 4.30
N LYS A 98 -5.55 -23.80 4.32
CA LYS A 98 -4.65 -24.20 5.41
C LYS A 98 -5.02 -23.41 6.68
N GLY A 99 -5.21 -24.13 7.78
CA GLY A 99 -5.61 -23.52 9.06
C GLY A 99 -7.13 -23.43 9.27
N LEU A 100 -7.94 -23.70 8.23
CA LEU A 100 -9.38 -23.91 8.40
C LEU A 100 -9.66 -25.30 8.98
N LYS A 101 -10.68 -25.40 9.83
CA LYS A 101 -11.17 -26.70 10.32
C LYS A 101 -11.86 -27.47 9.21
N LEU A 102 -12.12 -28.77 9.40
CA LEU A 102 -12.73 -29.59 8.36
C LEU A 102 -14.13 -29.08 8.00
N GLU A 103 -14.89 -28.68 9.00
CA GLU A 103 -16.25 -28.16 8.88
C GLU A 103 -16.28 -26.91 8.01
N ASP A 104 -15.42 -25.92 8.31
CA ASP A 104 -15.31 -24.67 7.54
C ASP A 104 -14.88 -24.89 6.08
N ARG A 105 -14.13 -25.97 5.81
CA ARG A 105 -13.68 -26.32 4.46
C ARG A 105 -14.77 -26.95 3.61
N LEU A 106 -15.75 -27.56 4.26
CA LEU A 106 -16.90 -28.21 3.63
C LEU A 106 -18.13 -27.30 3.64
N ASP A 107 -18.04 -26.16 4.32
CA ASP A 107 -19.13 -25.18 4.36
C ASP A 107 -19.49 -24.70 2.94
N GLY A 108 -20.79 -24.62 2.69
CA GLY A 108 -21.35 -24.33 1.36
C GLY A 108 -21.42 -25.52 0.39
N LEU A 109 -20.95 -26.72 0.75
CA LEU A 109 -21.20 -27.95 -0.01
C LEU A 109 -22.40 -28.71 0.56
N SER A 110 -23.23 -29.26 -0.32
CA SER A 110 -24.31 -30.16 0.06
C SER A 110 -23.80 -31.55 0.44
N ALA A 111 -24.54 -32.27 1.27
CA ALA A 111 -24.21 -33.65 1.63
C ALA A 111 -24.12 -34.56 0.40
N GLU A 112 -24.99 -34.34 -0.59
CA GLU A 112 -25.01 -35.11 -1.85
C GLU A 112 -23.71 -34.91 -2.65
N GLU A 113 -23.24 -33.68 -2.82
CA GLU A 113 -21.97 -33.37 -3.50
C GLU A 113 -20.77 -34.04 -2.83
N ILE A 114 -20.74 -34.05 -1.49
CA ILE A 114 -19.69 -34.70 -0.72
C ILE A 114 -19.72 -36.22 -0.93
N GLU A 115 -20.90 -36.84 -0.81
CA GLU A 115 -21.07 -38.28 -1.00
C GLU A 115 -20.67 -38.73 -2.42
N ASP A 116 -21.07 -37.97 -3.43
CA ASP A 116 -20.72 -38.26 -4.82
C ASP A 116 -19.21 -38.19 -5.05
N TYR A 117 -18.54 -37.17 -4.50
CA TYR A 117 -17.08 -37.10 -4.56
C TYR A 117 -16.43 -38.32 -3.86
N LEU A 118 -16.91 -38.72 -2.69
CA LEU A 118 -16.42 -39.91 -1.98
C LEU A 118 -16.58 -41.20 -2.78
N LYS A 119 -17.70 -41.37 -3.51
CA LYS A 119 -17.89 -42.50 -4.44
C LYS A 119 -16.83 -42.51 -5.55
N THR A 120 -16.44 -41.35 -6.08
CA THR A 120 -15.37 -41.28 -7.11
C THR A 120 -14.00 -41.66 -6.57
N LEU A 121 -13.69 -41.30 -5.32
CA LEU A 121 -12.43 -41.66 -4.67
C LEU A 121 -12.33 -43.17 -4.42
N LYS A 122 -13.42 -43.78 -3.93
CA LYS A 122 -13.48 -45.23 -3.69
C LYS A 122 -13.34 -46.06 -4.98
N LYS A 123 -13.71 -45.51 -6.14
CA LYS A 123 -13.52 -46.16 -7.45
C LYS A 123 -12.10 -46.01 -8.01
N LYS A 124 -11.35 -45.01 -7.53
CA LYS A 124 -9.97 -44.74 -7.96
C LYS A 124 -8.91 -45.43 -7.08
N SER A 125 -9.32 -45.90 -5.89
CA SER A 125 -8.48 -46.69 -4.97
C SER A 125 -8.66 -48.18 -5.20
#